data_AF-A0A8T5NNQ3-F1
#
_entry.id   AF-A0A8T5NNQ3-F1
#
_cell.length_a   1.000
_cell.length_b   1.000
_cell.length_c   1.000
_cell.angle_alpha   90.00
_cell.angle_beta   90.00
_cell.angle_gamma   90.00
#
_symmetry.space_group_name_H-M   'P 1'
#
loop_
_entity.id
_entity.type
_entity.pdbx_description
1 polymer ?
#
loop_
_entity_poly.entity_id
_entity_poly.type
_entity_poly.pdbx_seq_one_letter_code
_entity_poly.pdbx_strand_id
1 'polypeptide(L)' 'MSISMEGYEVVEKTAKQCSTSARVLVPKSWIGKRVRVVRLEP' A
#
# COMPACT_ATOMS: atom_id res chain seq x y z
N MET A 1 15.29 3.44 8.48
CA MET A 1 14.36 4.55 8.78
C MET A 1 13.14 3.94 9.48
N SER A 2 12.65 4.51 10.59
CA SER A 2 11.50 3.96 11.32
C SER A 2 10.28 4.88 11.19
N ILE A 3 9.18 4.32 10.71
CA ILE A 3 7.86 4.97 10.69
C ILE A 3 6.94 4.06 11.51
N SER A 4 6.36 4.60 12.58
CA SER A 4 5.38 3.88 13.40
C SER A 4 3.98 4.19 12.90
N MET A 5 3.15 3.17 12.74
CA MET A 5 1.77 3.33 12.30
C MET A 5 0.90 2.22 12.87
N GLU A 6 -0.34 2.59 13.16
CA GLU A 6 -1.38 1.66 13.59
C GLU A 6 -2.19 1.22 12.37
N GLY A 7 -2.50 -0.07 12.32
CA GLY A 7 -3.26 -0.67 11.24
C GLY A 7 -3.74 -2.06 11.63
N TYR A 8 -4.73 -2.57 10.89
CA TYR A 8 -5.29 -3.90 11.12
C TYR A 8 -4.44 -5.00 10.47
N GLU A 9 -3.83 -4.70 9.31
CA GLU A 9 -3.09 -5.66 8.50
C GLU A 9 -2.02 -4.92 7.67
N VAL A 10 -0.87 -5.56 7.45
CA VAL A 10 0.22 -5.04 6.62
C VAL A 10 0.48 -6.02 5.48
N VAL A 11 0.57 -5.50 4.25
CA VAL A 11 0.84 -6.31 3.06
C VAL A 11 1.96 -5.67 2.26
N GLU A 12 3.04 -6.41 2.04
CA GLU A 12 4.19 -5.97 1.26
C GLU A 12 4.04 -6.36 -0.20
N LYS A 13 4.08 -5.36 -1.09
CA LYS A 13 3.97 -5.53 -2.54
C LYS A 13 4.73 -4.45 -3.28
N THR A 14 5.30 -4.80 -4.42
CA THR A 14 5.89 -3.85 -5.35
C THR A 14 4.80 -3.07 -6.09
N ALA A 15 4.93 -1.74 -6.12
CA ALA A 15 4.07 -0.89 -6.93
C ALA A 15 4.33 -1.15 -8.42
N LYS A 16 3.25 -1.33 -9.19
CA LYS A 16 3.34 -1.58 -10.64
C LYS A 16 2.95 -0.33 -11.41
N GLN A 17 3.57 -0.13 -12.58
CA GLN A 17 3.22 0.95 -13.50
C GLN A 17 1.73 0.89 -13.88
N CYS A 18 1.09 2.05 -13.91
CA CYS A 18 -0.29 2.23 -14.31
C CYS A 18 -0.43 3.58 -15.03
N SER A 19 -0.17 3.58 -16.33
CA SER A 19 -0.13 4.80 -17.16
C SER A 19 0.80 5.85 -16.54
N THR A 20 0.27 7.00 -16.15
CA THR A 20 0.98 8.13 -15.51
C THR A 20 1.20 7.95 -13.99
N SER A 21 0.83 6.81 -13.42
CA SER A 21 0.86 6.55 -11.98
C SER A 21 1.41 5.16 -11.64
N ALA A 22 1.52 4.86 -10.35
CA ALA A 22 1.80 3.52 -9.85
C ALA A 22 0.64 3.04 -8.97
N ARG A 23 0.37 1.73 -9.00
CA ARG A 23 -0.67 1.10 -8.17
C ARG A 23 -0.13 -0.10 -7.40
N VAL A 24 -0.68 -0.31 -6.22
CA VAL A 24 -0.49 -1.53 -5.42
C VAL A 24 -1.84 -2.23 -5.35
N LEU A 25 -1.89 -3.51 -5.75
CA LEU A 25 -3.12 -4.31 -5.65
C LEU A 25 -3.24 -4.91 -4.26
N VAL A 26 -4.29 -4.55 -3.53
CA VAL A 26 -4.58 -5.05 -2.19
C VAL A 26 -5.61 -6.20 -2.22
N PRO A 27 -5.76 -6.99 -1.14
CA PRO A 27 -6.81 -8.01 -1.07
C PRO A 27 -8.21 -7.46 -1.38
N LYS A 28 -9.06 -8.26 -2.04
CA LYS A 28 -10.45 -7.85 -2.39
C LYS A 28 -11.28 -7.50 -1.16
N SER A 29 -10.98 -8.08 0.00
CA SER A 29 -11.63 -7.78 1.27
C SER A 29 -11.46 -6.33 1.74
N TRP A 30 -10.49 -5.59 1.18
CA TRP A 30 -10.24 -4.19 1.53
C TRP A 30 -11.09 -3.18 0.73
N ILE A 31 -11.96 -3.63 -0.17
CA ILE A 31 -12.88 -2.75 -0.92
C ILE A 31 -13.71 -1.91 0.07
N GLY A 32 -13.72 -0.59 -0.12
CA GLY A 32 -14.41 0.37 0.75
C GLY A 32 -13.70 0.67 2.08
N LYS A 33 -12.52 0.08 2.34
CA LYS A 33 -11.72 0.37 3.55
C LYS A 33 -10.72 1.49 3.28
N ARG A 34 -10.45 2.30 4.31
CA ARG A 34 -9.42 3.33 4.25
C ARG A 34 -8.06 2.69 4.47
N VAL A 35 -7.15 2.87 3.51
CA VAL A 35 -5.81 2.27 3.54
C VAL A 35 -4.74 3.36 3.48
N ARG A 36 -3.57 3.07 4.04
CA ARG A 36 -2.38 3.91 3.95
C ARG A 36 -1.28 3.11 3.25
N VAL A 37 -0.66 3.70 2.22
CA VAL A 37 0.46 3.09 1.49
C VAL A 37 1.72 3.83 1.89
N VAL A 38 2.72 3.09 2.38
CA VAL A 38 4.02 3.64 2.79
C VAL A 38 5.07 3.15 1.81
N ARG A 39 5.81 4.09 1.22
CA ARG A 39 6.93 3.79 0.34
C ARG A 39 8.16 3.44 1.19
N LEU A 40 8.77 2.29 0.92
CA LEU A 40 9.88 1.77 1.72
C LEU A 40 11.25 2.20 1.19
N GLU A 41 11.37 2.47 -0.12
CA GLU A 41 12.64 2.76 -0.80
C GLU A 41 12.59 4.06 -1.64
N PRO A 42 13.76 4.72 -1.87
CA PRO A 42 13.87 5.95 -2.67
C PRO A 42 13.45 5.85 -4.15
#